data_AF-A0A7Y9RSA4-F1
#
_entry.id   AF-A0A7Y9RSA4-F1
#
_cell.length_a   1.000
_cell.length_b   1.000
_cell.length_c   1.000
_cell.angle_alpha   90.00
_cell.angle_beta   90.00
_cell.angle_gamma   90.00
#
_symmetry.space_group_name_H-M   'P 1'
#
loop_
_entity.id
_entity.type
_entity.pdbx_description
1 polymer ?
#
loop_
_entity_poly.entity_id
_entity_poly.type
_entity_poly.pdbx_seq_one_letter_code
_entity_poly.pdbx_strand_id
1 'polypeptide(L)'
;MADDALDTALGLTLRWRAAVVPPEVEAPRVGEAEDDPAADPLPSADPAWDAAVALLAVDPEFQRRRALVDDVALHVVVRESEEATLAAYPEDGPTTAVVMVVPVVDHLGDDEVPLPLEERVQAHLDALVTLVVETQAALGRD
;
A
#
# COMPACT_ATOMS: atom_id res chain seq x y z
N MET A 1 -16.91 -11.39 -1.11
CA MET A 1 -16.17 -12.26 -2.05
C MET A 1 -15.84 -11.56 -3.37
N ALA A 2 -15.98 -10.23 -3.48
CA ALA A 2 -15.59 -9.47 -4.68
C ALA A 2 -14.31 -8.64 -4.45
N ASP A 3 -13.97 -8.31 -3.19
CA ASP A 3 -12.82 -7.46 -2.86
C ASP A 3 -11.45 -8.09 -3.16
N ASP A 4 -11.26 -9.38 -2.86
CA ASP A 4 -9.99 -10.09 -3.13
C ASP A 4 -9.56 -10.09 -4.61
N ALA A 5 -10.51 -9.97 -5.54
CA ALA A 5 -10.23 -10.09 -6.97
C ALA A 5 -9.63 -8.81 -7.58
N LEU A 6 -9.91 -7.64 -7.01
CA LEU A 6 -9.49 -6.34 -7.56
C LEU A 6 -8.07 -5.98 -7.11
N ASP A 7 -7.73 -6.25 -5.85
CA ASP A 7 -6.37 -6.14 -5.33
C ASP A 7 -5.40 -7.07 -6.06
N THR A 8 -5.84 -8.30 -6.30
CA THR A 8 -5.08 -9.27 -7.11
C THR A 8 -4.89 -8.77 -8.55
N ALA A 9 -5.85 -8.02 -9.11
CA ALA A 9 -5.80 -7.57 -10.51
C ALA A 9 -4.76 -6.47 -10.74
N LEU A 10 -4.47 -5.62 -9.74
CA LEU A 10 -3.39 -4.64 -9.82
C LEU A 10 -2.10 -5.10 -9.14
N GLY A 11 -2.08 -6.29 -8.54
CA GLY A 11 -0.93 -6.80 -7.80
C GLY A 11 -0.48 -5.84 -6.70
N LEU A 12 -1.45 -5.21 -6.04
CA LEU A 12 -1.26 -4.29 -4.92
C LEU A 12 -1.64 -5.03 -3.63
N THR A 13 -0.97 -4.71 -2.53
CA THR A 13 -1.28 -5.34 -1.23
C THR A 13 -1.15 -4.31 -0.12
N LEU A 14 -2.17 -4.20 0.72
CA LEU A 14 -2.15 -3.37 1.92
C LEU A 14 -1.90 -4.19 3.17
N ARG A 15 -1.10 -3.64 4.09
CA ARG A 15 -0.93 -4.16 5.45
C ARG A 15 -1.04 -3.03 6.47
N TRP A 16 -1.94 -3.18 7.43
CA TRP A 16 -2.03 -2.32 8.60
C TRP A 16 -1.25 -2.95 9.75
N ARG A 17 -0.24 -2.23 10.24
CA ARG A 17 0.65 -2.59 11.34
C ARG A 17 0.79 -1.43 12.32
N ALA A 18 -0.35 -0.98 12.83
CA ALA A 18 -0.41 0.10 13.80
C ALA A 18 -1.13 -0.33 15.09
N ALA A 19 -0.78 0.29 16.21
CA ALA A 19 -1.47 0.07 17.49
C ALA A 19 -2.93 0.54 17.43
N VAL A 20 -3.19 1.62 16.67
CA VAL A 20 -4.53 2.13 16.39
C VAL A 20 -4.86 1.87 14.93
N VAL A 21 -5.98 1.19 14.72
CA VAL A 21 -6.50 0.83 13.40
C VAL A 21 -7.94 1.32 13.33
N PRO A 22 -8.37 1.99 12.24
CA PRO A 22 -9.75 2.40 12.07
C PRO A 22 -10.71 1.21 12.26
N PRO A 23 -11.88 1.39 12.90
CA PRO A 23 -12.74 0.28 13.31
C PRO A 23 -13.34 -0.51 12.14
N GLU A 24 -13.35 0.08 10.95
CA GLU A 24 -13.79 -0.52 9.69
C GLU A 24 -12.69 -1.31 8.97
N VAL A 25 -11.44 -1.22 9.42
CA VAL A 25 -10.30 -1.93 8.85
C VAL A 25 -10.16 -3.29 9.54
N GLU A 26 -10.19 -4.35 8.74
CA GLU A 26 -9.92 -5.70 9.19
C GLU A 26 -8.44 -6.01 8.98
N ALA A 27 -7.65 -5.88 10.04
CA ALA A 27 -6.21 -6.15 10.04
C ALA A 27 -5.86 -7.31 10.97
N PRO A 28 -4.96 -8.22 10.57
CA PRO A 28 -4.40 -9.20 11.50
C PRO A 28 -3.69 -8.47 12.66
N ARG A 29 -3.81 -8.99 13.88
CA ARG A 29 -2.98 -8.52 15.00
C ARG A 29 -1.55 -9.00 14.78
N VAL A 30 -0.72 -8.18 14.15
CA VAL A 30 0.67 -8.53 13.87
C VAL A 30 1.55 -8.15 15.07
N GLY A 31 2.51 -9.02 15.40
CA GLY A 31 3.64 -8.66 16.26
C GLY A 31 4.69 -7.83 15.49
N GLU A 32 5.85 -7.59 16.10
CA GLU A 32 7.00 -6.85 15.53
C GLU A 32 7.69 -7.59 14.35
N ALA A 33 6.93 -8.16 13.40
CA ALA A 33 7.49 -8.80 12.22
C ALA A 33 8.06 -7.74 11.25
N GLU A 34 9.19 -8.06 10.63
CA GLU A 34 9.87 -7.22 9.64
C GLU A 34 8.96 -6.94 8.41
N ASP A 35 9.23 -5.87 7.67
CA ASP A 35 8.46 -5.45 6.48
C ASP A 35 8.67 -6.36 5.26
N ASP A 36 9.30 -7.52 5.46
CA ASP A 36 9.54 -8.50 4.42
C ASP A 36 8.20 -8.99 3.83
N PRO A 37 7.96 -8.78 2.52
CA PRO A 37 6.74 -9.22 1.86
C PRO A 37 6.54 -10.74 1.93
N ALA A 38 7.60 -11.55 2.04
CA ALA A 38 7.56 -13.01 2.11
C ALA A 38 7.28 -13.56 3.53
N ALA A 39 7.59 -12.80 4.59
CA ALA A 39 7.52 -13.28 5.97
C ALA A 39 6.08 -13.26 6.55
N ASP A 40 5.23 -12.36 6.07
CA ASP A 40 3.89 -12.18 6.61
C ASP A 40 2.90 -11.74 5.52
N PRO A 41 2.30 -12.69 4.79
CA PRO A 41 1.55 -12.38 3.58
C PRO A 41 0.13 -11.87 3.82
N LEU A 42 -0.34 -11.75 5.07
CA LEU A 42 -1.77 -11.51 5.33
C LEU A 42 -2.17 -10.06 4.99
N PRO A 43 -2.97 -9.85 3.93
CA PRO A 43 -3.46 -8.51 3.59
C PRO A 43 -4.42 -8.02 4.67
N SER A 44 -4.52 -6.70 4.79
CA SER A 44 -5.58 -6.03 5.54
C SER A 44 -6.69 -5.61 4.60
N ALA A 45 -7.95 -5.67 5.05
CA ALA A 45 -9.08 -5.12 4.32
C ALA A 45 -9.38 -3.72 4.86
N ASP A 46 -9.35 -2.71 4.00
CA ASP A 46 -9.67 -1.32 4.34
C ASP A 46 -10.60 -0.74 3.28
N PRO A 47 -11.84 -0.35 3.61
CA PRO A 47 -12.76 0.23 2.64
C PRO A 47 -12.20 1.45 1.89
N ALA A 48 -11.31 2.23 2.54
CA ALA A 48 -10.66 3.36 1.92
C ALA A 48 -9.66 2.92 0.83
N TRP A 49 -8.98 1.80 1.06
CA TRP A 49 -8.06 1.19 0.11
C TRP A 49 -8.81 0.61 -1.08
N ASP A 50 -9.87 -0.16 -0.84
CA ASP A 50 -10.67 -0.77 -1.91
C ASP A 50 -11.22 0.31 -2.85
N ALA A 51 -11.68 1.43 -2.29
CA ALA A 51 -12.13 2.59 -3.07
C ALA A 51 -11.00 3.25 -3.87
N ALA A 52 -9.81 3.44 -3.27
CA ALA A 52 -8.64 3.98 -3.96
C ALA A 52 -8.19 3.08 -5.13
N VAL A 53 -8.09 1.77 -4.89
CA VAL A 53 -7.76 0.75 -5.90
C VAL A 53 -8.79 0.75 -7.03
N ALA A 54 -10.08 0.83 -6.71
CA ALA A 54 -11.15 0.90 -7.72
C ALA A 54 -11.06 2.16 -8.59
N LEU A 55 -10.70 3.32 -8.02
CA LEU A 55 -10.46 4.55 -8.78
C LEU A 55 -9.25 4.43 -9.71
N LEU A 56 -8.15 3.86 -9.24
CA LEU A 56 -6.94 3.65 -10.04
C LEU A 56 -7.07 2.55 -11.09
N ALA A 57 -7.95 1.56 -10.86
CA ALA A 57 -8.27 0.52 -11.83
C ALA A 57 -8.87 1.08 -13.13
N VAL A 58 -9.55 2.23 -13.06
CA VAL A 58 -10.14 2.90 -14.23
C VAL A 58 -9.31 4.10 -14.73
N ASP A 59 -8.18 4.42 -14.07
CA ASP A 59 -7.27 5.50 -14.47
C ASP A 59 -6.28 5.02 -15.55
N PRO A 60 -6.37 5.51 -16.80
CA PRO A 60 -5.52 5.02 -17.89
C PRO A 60 -4.03 5.34 -17.72
N GLU A 61 -3.69 6.45 -17.05
CA GLU A 61 -2.29 6.85 -16.83
C GLU A 61 -1.65 5.94 -15.78
N PHE A 62 -2.36 5.70 -14.68
CA PHE A 62 -1.93 4.77 -13.64
C PHE A 62 -1.76 3.36 -14.21
N GLN A 63 -2.75 2.86 -14.97
CA GLN A 63 -2.65 1.54 -15.61
C GLN A 63 -1.43 1.43 -16.53
N ARG A 64 -1.16 2.49 -17.33
CA ARG A 64 0.02 2.52 -18.20
C ARG A 64 1.32 2.43 -17.41
N ARG A 65 1.46 3.19 -16.31
CA ARG A 65 2.66 3.15 -15.46
C ARG A 65 2.79 1.82 -14.73
N ARG A 66 1.69 1.31 -14.17
CA ARG A 66 1.63 0.02 -13.48
C ARG A 66 2.07 -1.13 -14.39
N ALA A 67 1.70 -1.10 -15.67
CA ALA A 67 2.10 -2.09 -16.66
C ALA A 67 3.61 -2.09 -16.97
N LEU A 68 4.32 -0.99 -16.72
CA LEU A 68 5.78 -0.95 -16.86
C LEU A 68 6.50 -1.67 -15.72
N VAL A 69 5.81 -1.97 -14.62
CA VAL A 69 6.34 -2.64 -13.43
C VAL A 69 5.52 -3.88 -13.04
N ASP A 70 4.86 -4.52 -14.01
CA ASP A 70 3.94 -5.65 -13.83
C ASP A 70 4.59 -6.93 -13.26
N ASP A 71 5.89 -7.08 -13.44
CA ASP A 71 6.74 -8.13 -12.87
C ASP A 71 7.11 -7.90 -11.38
N VAL A 72 6.78 -6.73 -10.82
CA VAL A 72 7.09 -6.37 -9.43
C VAL A 72 5.81 -6.33 -8.58
N ALA A 73 5.86 -7.01 -7.44
CA ALA A 73 4.81 -6.95 -6.43
C ALA A 73 4.92 -5.64 -5.64
N LEU A 74 3.79 -4.95 -5.43
CA LEU A 74 3.78 -3.64 -4.78
C LEU A 74 2.99 -3.72 -3.47
N HIS A 75 3.65 -3.36 -2.36
CA HIS A 75 3.09 -3.45 -1.02
C HIS A 75 3.04 -2.08 -0.37
N VAL A 76 1.96 -1.77 0.33
CA VAL A 76 1.82 -0.62 1.21
C VAL A 76 1.67 -1.12 2.65
N VAL A 77 2.49 -0.59 3.55
CA VAL A 77 2.46 -0.89 4.99
C VAL A 77 2.16 0.38 5.76
N VAL A 78 0.99 0.45 6.39
CA VAL A 78 0.60 1.54 7.28
C VAL A 78 1.07 1.21 8.69
N ARG A 79 1.95 2.02 9.29
CA ARG A 79 2.45 1.81 10.67
C ARG A 79 2.85 3.11 11.36
N GLU A 80 3.17 3.04 12.64
CA GLU A 80 3.86 4.12 13.34
C GLU A 80 5.26 4.35 12.73
N SER A 81 5.36 5.39 11.91
CA SER A 81 6.59 5.88 11.29
C SER A 81 6.57 7.40 11.31
N GLU A 82 7.75 8.02 11.32
CA GLU A 82 7.87 9.49 11.22
C GLU A 82 7.66 9.96 9.78
N GLU A 83 8.13 9.19 8.80
CA GLU A 83 8.11 9.54 7.38
C GLU A 83 7.80 8.31 6.52
N ALA A 84 7.33 8.57 5.30
CA ALA A 84 7.14 7.53 4.30
C ALA A 84 8.49 7.06 3.74
N THR A 85 8.64 5.74 3.55
CA THR A 85 9.88 5.15 3.02
C THR A 85 9.57 4.10 1.97
N LEU A 86 10.44 3.97 0.98
CA LEU A 86 10.34 2.99 -0.09
C LEU A 86 11.55 2.05 -0.05
N ALA A 87 11.32 0.73 -0.06
CA ALA A 87 12.38 -0.27 -0.08
C ALA A 87 12.10 -1.38 -1.10
N ALA A 88 13.15 -1.76 -1.84
CA ALA A 88 13.12 -2.86 -2.78
C ALA A 88 13.51 -4.18 -2.09
N TYR A 89 12.82 -5.26 -2.45
CA TYR A 89 13.03 -6.58 -1.87
C TYR A 89 13.24 -7.67 -2.94
N PRO A 90 14.17 -8.61 -2.71
CA PRO A 90 15.21 -8.55 -1.68
C PRO A 90 16.19 -7.39 -1.92
N GLU A 91 16.75 -6.80 -0.86
CA GLU A 91 17.71 -5.69 -0.97
C GLU A 91 18.96 -6.10 -1.78
N ASP A 92 19.40 -7.34 -1.59
CA ASP A 92 20.55 -7.94 -2.28
C ASP A 92 20.09 -8.90 -3.38
N GLY A 93 19.63 -8.36 -4.53
CA GLY A 93 19.27 -9.21 -5.66
C GLY A 93 18.39 -8.56 -6.72
N PRO A 94 17.79 -9.38 -7.61
CA PRO A 94 16.77 -8.89 -8.52
C PRO A 94 15.52 -8.53 -7.71
N THR A 95 15.11 -7.27 -7.76
CA THR A 95 13.89 -6.76 -7.11
C THR A 95 12.67 -7.54 -7.60
N THR A 96 12.00 -8.24 -6.68
CA THR A 96 10.73 -8.94 -6.95
C THR A 96 9.55 -8.23 -6.31
N ALA A 97 9.79 -7.41 -5.30
CA ALA A 97 8.77 -6.63 -4.63
C ALA A 97 9.30 -5.26 -4.21
N VAL A 98 8.40 -4.29 -4.08
CA VAL A 98 8.69 -2.99 -3.46
C VAL A 98 7.67 -2.74 -2.36
N VAL A 99 8.16 -2.33 -1.20
CA VAL A 99 7.35 -2.01 -0.04
C VAL A 99 7.46 -0.52 0.23
N MET A 100 6.31 0.16 0.22
CA MET A 100 6.18 1.51 0.74
C MET A 100 5.63 1.44 2.16
N VAL A 101 6.38 1.97 3.11
CA VAL A 101 5.89 2.21 4.47
C VAL A 101 5.31 3.61 4.50
N VAL A 102 4.07 3.74 4.94
CA VAL A 102 3.37 5.02 5.12
C VAL A 102 3.09 5.27 6.61
N PRO A 103 3.32 6.50 7.09
CA PRO A 103 2.96 6.88 8.45
C PRO A 103 1.47 6.71 8.71
N VAL A 104 1.11 6.06 9.81
CA VAL A 104 -0.30 5.90 10.23
C VAL A 104 -0.97 7.25 10.51
N VAL A 105 -0.19 8.28 10.85
CA VAL A 105 -0.67 9.65 11.04
C VAL A 105 -1.25 10.28 9.77
N ASP A 106 -0.95 9.72 8.58
CA ASP A 106 -1.58 10.18 7.33
C ASP A 106 -3.02 9.64 7.19
N HIS A 107 -3.41 8.67 8.01
CA HIS A 107 -4.74 8.04 8.03
C HIS A 107 -5.51 8.33 9.32
N LEU A 108 -4.87 8.95 10.31
CA LEU A 108 -5.45 9.35 11.58
C LEU A 108 -5.35 10.88 11.72
N GLY A 109 -6.41 11.51 12.23
CA GLY A 109 -6.37 12.91 12.63
C GLY A 109 -5.68 13.09 13.98
N ASP A 110 -5.79 14.31 14.50
CA ASP A 110 -5.36 14.62 15.86
C ASP A 110 -5.99 13.62 16.87
N ASP A 111 -5.23 13.29 17.91
CA ASP A 111 -5.63 12.34 18.98
C ASP A 111 -5.92 10.90 18.51
N GLU A 112 -5.28 10.43 17.42
CA GLU A 112 -5.39 9.05 16.90
C GLU A 112 -6.82 8.68 16.44
N VAL A 113 -7.64 9.69 16.12
CA VAL A 113 -8.99 9.49 15.62
C VAL A 113 -8.94 9.21 14.12
N PRO A 114 -9.56 8.14 13.60
CA PRO A 114 -9.57 7.88 12.17
C PRO A 114 -10.09 9.07 11.36
N LEU A 115 -9.36 9.43 10.30
CA LEU A 115 -9.81 10.45 9.36
C LEU A 115 -11.11 10.00 8.65
N PRO A 116 -11.90 10.97 8.13
CA PRO A 116 -13.02 10.65 7.26
C PRO A 116 -12.61 9.73 6.12
N LEU A 117 -13.54 8.87 5.68
CA LEU A 117 -13.29 7.90 4.61
C LEU A 117 -12.68 8.55 3.37
N GLU A 118 -13.22 9.67 2.92
CA GLU A 118 -12.75 10.38 1.72
C GLU A 118 -11.29 10.85 1.85
N GLU A 119 -10.85 11.25 3.04
CA GLU A 119 -9.48 11.66 3.30
C GLU A 119 -8.52 10.46 3.34
N ARG A 120 -8.93 9.35 3.95
CA ARG A 120 -8.15 8.09 3.92
C ARG A 120 -8.04 7.52 2.50
N VAL A 121 -9.09 7.65 1.69
CA VAL A 121 -9.04 7.27 0.26
C VAL A 121 -7.98 8.10 -0.45
N GLN A 122 -7.96 9.42 -0.23
CA GLN A 122 -6.95 10.29 -0.83
C GLN A 122 -5.53 9.92 -0.37
N ALA A 123 -5.32 9.65 0.92
CA ALA A 123 -4.03 9.21 1.45
C ALA A 123 -3.53 7.91 0.76
N HIS A 124 -4.43 6.93 0.57
CA HIS A 124 -4.09 5.70 -0.16
C HIS A 124 -3.81 5.95 -1.65
N LEU A 125 -4.56 6.84 -2.31
CA LEU A 125 -4.28 7.22 -3.70
C LEU A 125 -2.89 7.83 -3.84
N ASP A 126 -2.53 8.76 -2.96
CA ASP A 126 -1.24 9.44 -2.98
C ASP A 126 -0.09 8.43 -2.74
N ALA A 127 -0.26 7.51 -1.79
CA ALA A 127 0.68 6.43 -1.54
C ALA A 127 0.85 5.51 -2.75
N LEU A 128 -0.25 5.06 -3.38
CA LEU A 128 -0.21 4.15 -4.53
C LEU A 128 0.42 4.79 -5.77
N VAL A 129 0.07 6.05 -6.06
CA VAL A 129 0.67 6.79 -7.16
C VAL A 129 2.17 6.99 -6.92
N THR A 130 2.56 7.36 -5.71
CA THR A 130 3.97 7.52 -5.32
C THR A 130 4.72 6.20 -5.48
N LEU A 131 4.20 5.11 -4.92
CA LEU A 131 4.77 3.77 -5.02
C LEU A 131 5.05 3.36 -6.46
N VAL A 132 4.07 3.52 -7.37
CA VAL A 132 4.26 3.14 -8.78
C VAL A 132 5.27 4.05 -9.47
N VAL A 133 5.17 5.37 -9.29
CA VAL A 133 6.06 6.34 -9.95
C VAL A 133 7.50 6.18 -9.48
N GLU A 134 7.71 6.06 -8.17
CA GLU A 134 9.05 5.91 -7.61
C GLU A 134 9.64 4.53 -7.93
N THR A 135 8.84 3.46 -7.93
CA THR A 135 9.30 2.14 -8.38
C THR A 135 9.72 2.16 -9.83
N GLN A 136 8.91 2.79 -10.69
CA GLN A 136 9.22 2.96 -12.11
C GLN A 136 10.56 3.70 -12.30
N ALA A 137 10.75 4.81 -11.58
CA ALA A 137 11.97 5.61 -11.63
C ALA A 137 13.20 4.84 -11.09
N ALA A 138 13.06 4.14 -9.96
CA ALA A 138 14.12 3.36 -9.35
C ALA A 138 14.59 2.21 -10.25
N LEU A 139 13.68 1.64 -11.04
CA LEU A 139 13.98 0.57 -12.00
C LEU A 139 14.41 1.11 -13.39
N GLY A 140 14.39 2.43 -13.60
CA GLY A 140 14.77 3.07 -14.86
C GLY A 140 13.85 2.72 -16.04
N ARG A 141 12.54 2.65 -15.79
CA ARG A 141 11.53 2.31 -16.80
C ARG A 141 10.74 3.57 -17.19
N ASP A 142 10.51 3.84 -18.48
CA ASP A 142 9.84 5.06 -18.99
C ASP A 142 8.73 4.74 -20.02
#